data_AF-A0A849XYP1-F1
#
_entry.id   AF-A0A849XYP1-F1
#
_cell.length_a   1.000
_cell.length_b   1.000
_cell.length_c   1.000
_cell.angle_alpha   90.00
_cell.angle_beta   90.00
_cell.angle_gamma   90.00
#
_symmetry.space_group_name_H-M   'P 1'
#
loop_
_entity.id
_entity.type
_entity.pdbx_description
1 polymer ?
#
loop_
_entity_poly.entity_id
_entity_poly.type
_entity_poly.pdbx_seq_one_letter_code
_entity_poly.pdbx_strand_id
1 'polypeptide(L)'
;MTPINDRITDAQWRQYEEEGWLNLGPLLDPKSLSALQQRIDDIMLGTAPANYDGMLMQLDSESGKYEDAGEQTRGHKGATRNYRKIQDLEHDPLFLEYMQRPIFRDVCERAYGKGAPIACFRAMFMNKPARKGTWLPWHQDRWKDLDRDATRSSRCGRRSIPARRQTAACK
;
A
#
# COMPACT_ATOMS: atom_id res chain seq x y z
N MET A 1 -18.92 16.45 -11.94
CA MET A 1 -18.61 15.08 -11.49
C MET A 1 -17.40 14.62 -12.28
N THR A 2 -16.25 14.39 -11.64
CA THR A 2 -15.05 13.92 -12.35
C THR A 2 -15.28 12.47 -12.79
N PRO A 3 -15.08 12.13 -14.06
CA PRO A 3 -15.22 10.75 -14.52
C PRO A 3 -14.23 9.87 -13.77
N ILE A 4 -14.73 8.76 -13.24
CA ILE A 4 -13.91 7.75 -12.57
C ILE A 4 -13.31 6.88 -13.66
N ASN A 5 -11.98 6.79 -13.70
CA ASN A 5 -11.28 6.00 -14.71
C ASN A 5 -11.34 4.51 -14.37
N ASP A 6 -11.87 3.72 -15.30
CA ASP A 6 -11.97 2.27 -15.17
C ASP A 6 -10.87 1.51 -15.94
N ARG A 7 -10.01 2.23 -16.68
CA ARG A 7 -8.87 1.67 -17.44
C ARG A 7 -7.68 2.62 -17.45
N ILE A 8 -6.49 2.06 -17.58
CA ILE A 8 -5.25 2.79 -17.84
C ILE A 8 -4.95 2.87 -19.33
N THR A 9 -4.46 4.03 -19.78
CA THR A 9 -4.04 4.24 -21.17
C THR A 9 -2.63 3.68 -21.44
N ASP A 10 -2.28 3.49 -22.70
CA ASP A 10 -0.94 3.04 -23.09
C ASP A 10 0.16 4.07 -22.79
N ALA A 11 -0.19 5.36 -22.74
CA ALA A 11 0.74 6.40 -22.31
C ALA A 11 1.03 6.27 -20.81
N GLN A 12 -0.01 6.10 -19.98
CA GLN A 12 0.13 5.88 -18.54
C GLN A 12 0.89 4.59 -18.23
N TRP A 13 0.65 3.51 -18.98
CA TRP A 13 1.39 2.26 -18.79
C TRP A 13 2.88 2.42 -19.11
N ARG A 14 3.23 3.13 -20.19
CA ARG A 14 4.64 3.43 -20.52
C ARG A 14 5.32 4.27 -19.44
N GLN A 15 4.63 5.29 -18.90
CA GLN A 15 5.16 6.07 -17.77
C GLN A 15 5.44 5.17 -16.56
N TYR A 16 4.50 4.28 -16.22
CA TYR A 16 4.70 3.32 -15.12
C TYR A 16 5.92 2.43 -15.34
N GLU A 17 6.14 1.95 -16.56
CA GLU A 17 7.31 1.13 -16.90
C GLU A 17 8.64 1.90 -16.79
N GLU A 18 8.64 3.20 -17.07
CA GLU A 18 9.82 4.07 -16.99
C GLU A 18 10.12 4.54 -15.56
N GLU A 19 9.08 4.93 -14.81
CA GLU A 19 9.22 5.60 -13.50
C GLU A 19 9.05 4.65 -12.31
N GLY A 20 8.42 3.49 -12.51
CA GLY A 20 8.10 2.53 -11.45
C GLY A 20 6.90 2.91 -10.58
N TRP A 21 6.20 4.01 -10.88
CA TRP A 21 4.97 4.45 -10.22
C TRP A 21 4.05 5.18 -11.21
N LEU A 22 2.76 5.30 -10.87
CA LEU A 22 1.77 5.99 -11.69
C LEU A 22 0.68 6.61 -10.80
N ASN A 23 0.32 7.87 -11.06
CA ASN A 23 -0.84 8.51 -10.44
C ASN A 23 -2.10 8.26 -11.30
N LEU A 24 -3.08 7.56 -10.73
CA LEU A 24 -4.34 7.23 -11.42
C LEU A 24 -5.41 8.33 -11.31
N GLY A 25 -5.17 9.36 -10.50
CA GLY A 25 -6.16 10.37 -10.16
C GLY A 25 -7.26 9.82 -9.23
N PRO A 26 -8.40 10.51 -9.12
CA PRO A 26 -9.51 10.10 -8.28
C PRO A 26 -10.13 8.79 -8.80
N LEU A 27 -10.09 7.76 -7.95
CA LEU A 27 -10.76 6.49 -8.24
C LEU A 27 -12.14 6.40 -7.60
N LEU A 28 -12.44 7.19 -6.57
CA LEU A 28 -13.72 7.16 -5.86
C LEU A 28 -14.42 8.51 -5.97
N ASP A 29 -15.74 8.48 -6.05
CA ASP A 29 -16.54 9.65 -5.75
C ASP A 29 -16.50 9.98 -4.24
N PRO A 30 -16.83 11.21 -3.83
CA PRO A 30 -16.77 11.61 -2.43
C PRO A 30 -17.62 10.77 -1.47
N LYS A 31 -18.76 10.24 -1.92
CA LYS A 31 -19.65 9.42 -1.09
C LYS A 31 -19.02 8.05 -0.84
N SER A 32 -18.49 7.41 -1.88
CA SER A 32 -17.81 6.12 -1.76
C SER A 32 -16.54 6.21 -0.91
N LEU A 33 -15.77 7.30 -1.05
CA LEU A 33 -14.63 7.58 -0.18
C LEU A 33 -15.06 7.73 1.29
N SER A 34 -16.10 8.52 1.55
CA SER A 34 -16.65 8.72 2.90
C SER A 34 -17.11 7.40 3.53
N ALA A 35 -17.72 6.50 2.74
CA ALA A 35 -18.13 5.18 3.21
C ALA A 35 -16.94 4.32 3.68
N LEU A 36 -15.84 4.28 2.92
CA LEU A 36 -14.63 3.56 3.33
C LEU A 36 -13.98 4.18 4.58
N GLN A 37 -13.99 5.50 4.68
CA GLN A 37 -13.49 6.22 5.86
C GLN A 37 -14.32 5.90 7.12
N GLN A 38 -15.65 5.92 7.00
CA GLN A 38 -16.51 5.55 8.12
C GLN A 38 -16.33 4.08 8.49
N ARG A 39 -16.24 3.18 7.50
CA ARG A 39 -16.05 1.75 7.76
C ARG A 39 -14.76 1.47 8.52
N ILE A 40 -13.64 2.13 8.19
CA ILE A 40 -12.41 1.92 8.94
C ILE A 40 -12.47 2.51 10.34
N ASP A 41 -13.13 3.67 10.52
CA ASP A 41 -13.37 4.24 11.84
C ASP A 41 -14.22 3.29 12.71
N ASP A 42 -15.27 2.67 12.14
CA ASP A 42 -16.12 1.71 12.84
C ASP A 42 -15.35 0.43 13.19
N ILE A 43 -14.48 -0.06 12.30
CA ILE A 43 -13.58 -1.19 12.58
C ILE A 43 -12.66 -0.83 13.76
N MET A 44 -12.02 0.33 13.74
CA MET A 44 -11.15 0.80 14.81
C MET A 44 -11.87 0.94 16.15
N LEU A 45 -13.11 1.44 16.13
CA LEU A 45 -13.92 1.62 17.34
C LEU A 45 -14.59 0.33 17.83
N GLY A 46 -14.49 -0.78 17.07
CA GLY A 46 -15.11 -2.05 17.46
C GLY A 46 -16.62 -2.10 17.20
N THR A 47 -17.15 -1.18 16.39
CA THR A 47 -18.60 -1.06 16.12
C THR A 47 -19.01 -1.68 14.79
N ALA A 48 -18.04 -2.00 13.92
CA ALA A 48 -18.31 -2.68 12.67
C ALA A 48 -18.60 -4.18 12.89
N PRO A 49 -19.55 -4.78 12.14
CA PRO A 49 -19.66 -6.23 12.02
C PRO A 49 -18.49 -6.77 11.20
N ALA A 50 -17.36 -7.05 11.86
CA ALA A 50 -16.12 -7.55 11.27
C ALA A 50 -15.61 -8.78 12.04
N ASN A 51 -14.91 -9.69 11.34
CA ASN A 51 -14.22 -10.80 11.98
C ASN A 51 -12.85 -10.34 12.51
N TYR A 52 -12.84 -9.78 13.72
CA TYR A 52 -11.63 -9.23 14.33
C TYR A 52 -10.53 -10.28 14.59
N ASP A 53 -10.91 -11.52 14.88
CA ASP A 53 -9.96 -12.64 15.02
C ASP A 53 -9.23 -12.95 13.70
N GLY A 54 -9.88 -12.62 12.58
CA GLY A 54 -9.32 -12.71 11.25
C GLY A 54 -8.34 -11.59 10.88
N MET A 55 -8.36 -10.45 11.59
CA MET A 55 -7.67 -9.22 11.19
C MET A 55 -6.40 -8.96 12.00
N LEU A 56 -5.27 -8.74 11.32
CA LEU A 56 -4.04 -8.25 11.95
C LEU A 56 -4.12 -6.75 12.23
N MET A 57 -4.11 -6.37 13.50
CA MET A 57 -4.19 -4.98 13.93
C MET A 57 -2.92 -4.56 14.68
N GLN A 58 -2.59 -3.27 14.66
CA GLN A 58 -1.42 -2.71 15.35
C GLN A 58 -1.75 -1.30 15.83
N LEU A 59 -1.55 -1.04 17.13
CA LEU A 59 -1.62 0.32 17.68
C LEU A 59 -0.33 1.09 17.38
N ASP A 60 -0.44 2.40 17.22
CA ASP A 60 0.71 3.28 17.10
C ASP A 60 1.39 3.50 18.46
N SER A 61 2.63 3.97 18.44
CA SER A 61 3.32 4.34 19.67
C SER A 61 2.75 5.63 20.27
N GLU A 62 2.66 5.68 21.60
CA GLU A 62 2.30 6.91 22.30
C GLU A 62 3.46 7.93 22.28
N SER A 63 4.71 7.44 22.19
CA SER A 63 5.93 8.25 22.14
C SER A 63 6.28 8.79 20.75
N GLY A 64 5.70 8.23 19.69
CA GLY A 64 6.02 8.52 18.29
C GLY A 64 7.25 7.77 17.74
N LYS A 65 8.01 7.04 18.59
CA LYS A 65 9.14 6.21 18.15
C LYS A 65 8.67 4.89 17.54
N TYR A 66 9.48 4.33 16.64
CA TYR A 66 9.08 3.18 15.80
C TYR A 66 9.13 1.91 16.62
N GLU A 67 10.21 1.79 17.39
CA GLU A 67 10.52 0.71 18.31
C GLU A 67 9.47 0.56 19.42
N ASP A 68 8.77 1.65 19.75
CA ASP A 68 7.72 1.69 20.76
C ASP A 68 6.33 1.35 20.19
N ALA A 69 6.22 1.12 18.88
CA ALA A 69 4.93 0.74 18.31
C ALA A 69 4.54 -0.67 18.77
N GLY A 70 3.29 -0.83 19.18
CA GLY A 70 2.80 -2.11 19.68
C GLY A 70 2.96 -3.23 18.65
N GLU A 71 2.97 -4.48 19.10
CA GLU A 71 3.05 -5.63 18.21
C GLU A 71 1.82 -5.73 17.31
N GLN A 72 2.05 -6.16 16.06
CA GLN A 72 0.98 -6.49 15.14
C GLN A 72 0.51 -7.92 15.40
N THR A 73 -0.70 -8.06 15.93
CA THR A 73 -1.32 -9.36 16.22
C THR A 73 -2.78 -9.35 15.79
N ARG A 74 -3.38 -10.55 15.71
CA ARG A 74 -4.80 -10.71 15.43
C ARG A 74 -5.65 -10.16 16.58
N GLY A 75 -6.86 -9.71 16.26
CA GLY A 75 -7.84 -9.26 17.24
C GLY A 75 -7.87 -7.74 17.46
N HIS A 76 -9.01 -7.27 17.95
CA HIS A 76 -9.24 -5.87 18.30
C HIS A 76 -8.42 -5.49 19.55
N LYS A 77 -7.82 -4.30 19.53
CA LYS A 77 -6.91 -3.80 20.58
C LYS A 77 -7.52 -2.65 21.40
N GLY A 78 -8.85 -2.51 21.35
CA GLY A 78 -9.59 -1.47 22.06
C GLY A 78 -10.17 -0.40 21.14
N ALA A 79 -11.21 0.27 21.62
CA ALA A 79 -11.97 1.27 20.87
C ALA A 79 -11.18 2.59 20.80
N THR A 80 -10.34 2.73 19.77
CA THR A 80 -9.51 3.91 19.56
C THR A 80 -9.20 4.10 18.09
N ARG A 81 -8.96 5.34 17.65
CA ARG A 81 -8.49 5.61 16.28
C ARG A 81 -6.96 5.55 16.14
N ASN A 82 -6.25 5.16 17.21
CA ASN A 82 -4.79 5.11 17.24
C ASN A 82 -4.20 3.80 16.67
N TYR A 83 -4.92 3.11 15.79
CA TYR A 83 -4.34 2.00 15.03
C TYR A 83 -3.43 2.57 13.95
N ARG A 84 -2.17 2.15 13.87
CA ARG A 84 -1.25 2.52 12.78
C ARG A 84 -1.43 1.66 11.54
N LYS A 85 -1.81 0.39 11.73
CA LYS A 85 -1.89 -0.60 10.67
C LYS A 85 -2.98 -1.62 10.95
N ILE A 86 -3.78 -1.91 9.92
CA ILE A 86 -4.78 -2.98 9.89
C ILE A 86 -4.57 -3.76 8.58
N GLN A 87 -4.55 -5.09 8.63
CA GLN A 87 -4.46 -5.94 7.44
C GLN A 87 -5.67 -6.88 7.35
N ASP A 88 -5.68 -7.70 6.29
CA ASP A 88 -6.73 -8.69 6.00
C ASP A 88 -8.08 -8.05 5.64
N LEU A 89 -8.05 -6.83 5.08
CA LEU A 89 -9.23 -6.06 4.69
C LEU A 89 -9.93 -6.63 3.44
N GLU A 90 -9.30 -7.53 2.71
CA GLU A 90 -9.93 -8.29 1.62
C GLU A 90 -11.08 -9.19 2.08
N HIS A 91 -11.19 -9.43 3.39
CA HIS A 91 -12.32 -10.14 3.98
C HIS A 91 -13.46 -9.22 4.43
N ASP A 92 -13.25 -7.90 4.45
CA ASP A 92 -14.32 -6.94 4.67
C ASP A 92 -15.07 -6.69 3.35
N PRO A 93 -16.41 -6.85 3.31
CA PRO A 93 -17.17 -6.75 2.06
C PRO A 93 -17.02 -5.40 1.34
N LEU A 94 -16.94 -4.29 2.07
CA LEU A 94 -16.87 -2.96 1.47
C LEU A 94 -15.48 -2.71 0.85
N PHE A 95 -14.42 -3.11 1.55
CA PHE A 95 -13.06 -3.04 1.01
C PHE A 95 -12.87 -4.01 -0.16
N LEU A 96 -13.45 -5.21 -0.11
CA LEU A 96 -13.41 -6.17 -1.20
C LEU A 96 -14.08 -5.62 -2.46
N GLU A 97 -15.27 -5.03 -2.33
CA GLU A 97 -15.97 -4.38 -3.45
C GLU A 97 -15.11 -3.30 -4.10
N TYR A 98 -14.47 -2.44 -3.30
CA TYR A 98 -13.54 -1.43 -3.80
C TYR A 98 -12.38 -2.05 -4.58
N MET A 99 -11.75 -3.10 -4.04
CA MET A 99 -10.59 -3.76 -4.67
C MET A 99 -10.96 -4.54 -5.94
N GLN A 100 -12.22 -4.91 -6.12
CA GLN A 100 -12.70 -5.65 -7.30
C GLN A 100 -13.06 -4.76 -8.49
N ARG A 101 -12.88 -3.44 -8.37
CA ARG A 101 -13.22 -2.49 -9.43
C ARG A 101 -12.41 -2.71 -10.73
N PRO A 102 -12.98 -2.36 -11.90
CA PRO A 102 -12.39 -2.68 -13.20
C PRO A 102 -10.95 -2.16 -13.41
N ILE A 103 -10.62 -1.00 -12.85
CA ILE A 103 -9.28 -0.40 -12.97
C ILE A 103 -8.18 -1.31 -12.40
N PHE A 104 -8.44 -1.98 -11.27
CA PHE A 104 -7.46 -2.89 -10.67
C PHE A 104 -7.29 -4.15 -11.51
N ARG A 105 -8.38 -4.65 -12.10
CA ARG A 105 -8.33 -5.77 -13.06
C ARG A 105 -7.53 -5.41 -14.30
N ASP A 106 -7.76 -4.23 -14.88
CA ASP A 106 -7.03 -3.75 -16.05
C ASP A 106 -5.52 -3.68 -15.78
N VAL A 107 -5.11 -3.13 -14.62
CA VAL A 107 -3.71 -3.11 -14.18
C VAL A 107 -3.14 -4.53 -14.03
N CYS A 108 -3.88 -5.44 -13.39
CA CYS A 108 -3.44 -6.82 -13.22
C CYS A 108 -3.30 -7.56 -14.56
N GLU A 109 -4.23 -7.38 -15.50
CA GLU A 109 -4.16 -8.00 -16.82
C GLU A 109 -2.95 -7.48 -17.63
N ARG A 110 -2.61 -6.20 -17.49
CA ARG A 110 -1.38 -5.66 -18.10
C ARG A 110 -0.11 -6.23 -17.47
N ALA A 111 -0.10 -6.43 -16.16
CA ALA A 111 1.08 -6.93 -15.44
C ALA A 111 1.29 -8.45 -15.61
N TYR A 112 0.22 -9.23 -15.59
CA TYR A 112 0.26 -10.69 -15.49
C TYR A 112 -0.27 -11.42 -16.74
N GLY A 113 -0.88 -10.70 -17.67
CA GLY A 113 -1.54 -11.25 -18.85
C GLY A 113 -3.05 -11.37 -18.65
N LYS A 114 -3.78 -11.25 -19.77
CA LYS A 114 -5.24 -11.33 -19.79
C LYS A 114 -5.70 -12.71 -19.32
N GLY A 115 -6.68 -12.74 -18.41
CA GLY A 115 -7.24 -13.99 -17.88
C GLY A 115 -6.35 -14.74 -16.89
N ALA A 116 -5.21 -14.17 -16.48
CA ALA A 116 -4.42 -14.74 -15.39
C ALA A 116 -5.26 -14.80 -14.10
N PRO A 117 -5.18 -15.89 -13.32
CA PRO A 117 -5.81 -15.94 -12.01
C PRO A 117 -5.12 -14.95 -11.07
N ILE A 118 -5.90 -14.01 -10.51
CA ILE A 118 -5.41 -12.98 -9.59
C ILE A 118 -6.05 -13.19 -8.22
N ALA A 119 -5.22 -13.19 -7.18
CA ALA A 119 -5.66 -13.18 -5.79
C ALA A 119 -5.03 -11.99 -5.06
N CYS A 120 -5.74 -11.45 -4.07
CA CYS A 120 -5.15 -10.50 -3.14
C CYS A 120 -4.20 -11.28 -2.23
N PHE A 121 -2.92 -10.90 -2.21
CA PHE A 121 -1.97 -11.45 -1.25
C PHE A 121 -2.15 -10.80 0.12
N ARG A 122 -2.46 -9.50 0.13
CA ARG A 122 -2.58 -8.68 1.35
C ARG A 122 -3.21 -7.33 1.05
N ALA A 123 -4.33 -7.00 1.69
CA ALA A 123 -4.84 -5.63 1.77
C ALA A 123 -4.48 -4.99 3.12
N MET A 124 -4.06 -3.73 3.10
CA MET A 124 -3.67 -3.01 4.33
C MET A 124 -4.25 -1.61 4.36
N PHE A 125 -4.68 -1.19 5.53
CA PHE A 125 -4.91 0.19 5.88
C PHE A 125 -3.72 0.71 6.72
N MET A 126 -3.17 1.85 6.31
CA MET A 126 -2.09 2.54 7.01
C MET A 126 -2.61 3.88 7.52
N ASN A 127 -2.73 4.01 8.84
CA ASN A 127 -3.12 5.27 9.45
C ASN A 127 -1.90 6.16 9.61
N LYS A 128 -1.95 7.36 9.02
CA LYS A 128 -0.89 8.37 9.14
C LYS A 128 -1.48 9.63 9.80
N PRO A 129 -1.69 9.62 11.13
CA PRO A 129 -2.25 10.76 11.84
C PRO A 129 -1.38 12.01 11.66
N ALA A 130 -2.01 13.17 11.46
CA ALA A 130 -1.30 14.44 11.35
C ALA A 130 -0.49 14.71 12.63
N ARG A 131 0.80 15.03 12.49
CA ARG A 131 1.74 15.32 13.60
C ARG A 131 2.05 14.14 14.54
N LYS A 132 1.65 12.94 14.14
CA LYS A 132 2.00 11.68 14.78
C LYS A 132 2.55 10.73 13.71
N GLY A 133 2.92 9.53 14.13
CA GLY A 133 3.48 8.52 13.26
C GLY A 133 5.01 8.58 13.23
N THR A 134 5.59 7.42 12.99
CA THR A 134 7.04 7.29 12.99
C THR A 134 7.64 7.49 11.61
N TRP A 135 8.82 8.13 11.58
CA TRP A 135 9.69 8.14 10.41
C TRP A 135 9.98 6.70 9.93
N LEU A 136 9.62 6.42 8.68
CA LEU A 136 9.83 5.14 8.04
C LEU A 136 11.05 5.26 7.12
N PRO A 137 12.15 4.53 7.36
CA PRO A 137 13.32 4.57 6.49
C PRO A 137 12.97 4.13 5.06
N TRP A 138 13.82 4.51 4.12
CA TRP A 138 13.80 3.94 2.78
C TRP A 138 13.90 2.41 2.86
N HIS A 139 12.88 1.74 2.37
CA HIS A 139 12.79 0.28 2.28
C HIS A 139 11.99 -0.10 1.03
N GLN A 140 12.08 -1.37 0.66
CA GLN A 140 11.25 -1.97 -0.38
C GLN A 140 10.38 -3.04 0.24
N ASP A 141 9.11 -3.04 -0.13
CA ASP A 141 8.17 -4.12 0.15
C ASP A 141 8.54 -5.35 -0.69
N ARG A 142 9.53 -6.12 -0.20
CA ARG A 142 10.05 -7.34 -0.85
C ARG A 142 9.84 -8.55 0.05
N TRP A 143 9.24 -9.60 -0.52
CA TRP A 143 9.12 -10.90 0.13
C TRP A 143 10.07 -11.90 -0.51
N LYS A 144 10.69 -12.73 0.32
CA LYS A 144 11.54 -13.83 -0.14
C LYS A 144 10.74 -15.03 -0.65
N ASP A 145 9.46 -15.10 -0.27
CA ASP A 145 8.57 -16.23 -0.54
C ASP A 145 7.77 -16.06 -1.85
N LEU A 146 8.02 -14.99 -2.61
CA LEU A 146 7.43 -14.77 -3.93
C LEU A 146 8.43 -15.19 -5.02
N ASP A 147 7.92 -15.90 -6.02
CA ASP A 147 8.68 -16.52 -7.12
C ASP A 147 9.14 -15.51 -8.19
N ARG A 148 8.50 -14.34 -8.24
CA ARG A 148 8.91 -13.21 -9.08
C ARG A 148 9.53 -12.11 -8.23
N ASP A 149 10.70 -11.66 -8.66
CA ASP A 149 11.31 -10.47 -8.08
C ASP A 149 10.43 -9.25 -8.41
N ALA A 150 9.96 -8.54 -7.39
CA ALA A 150 9.18 -7.31 -7.53
C ALA A 150 9.98 -6.20 -8.24
N THR A 151 11.30 -6.34 -8.33
CA THR A 151 12.11 -5.55 -9.24
C THR A 151 11.90 -6.09 -10.66
N ARG A 152 10.97 -5.47 -11.41
CA ARG A 152 11.08 -5.47 -12.86
C ARG A 152 12.40 -4.76 -13.15
N SER A 153 13.48 -5.53 -13.26
CA SER A 153 14.78 -4.99 -13.58
C SER A 153 14.68 -4.40 -14.99
N SER A 154 14.33 -3.11 -15.07
CA SER A 154 15.19 -2.27 -15.88
C SER A 154 16.58 -2.60 -15.37
N ARG A 155 17.41 -3.19 -16.23
CA ARG A 155 18.83 -3.27 -15.94
C ARG A 155 19.22 -1.83 -15.65
N CYS A 156 19.28 -1.46 -14.37
CA CYS A 156 20.08 -0.36 -13.92
C CYS A 156 21.49 -0.82 -14.28
N GLY A 157 21.84 -0.56 -15.54
CA GLY A 157 23.17 -0.82 -16.05
C GLY A 157 24.07 -0.13 -15.06
N ARG A 158 25.04 -0.89 -14.54
CA ARG A 158 26.26 -0.31 -14.03
C ARG A 158 26.84 0.59 -15.12
N ARG A 159 26.34 1.81 -15.25
CA ARG A 159 27.12 2.92 -15.76
C ARG A 159 28.04 3.24 -14.61
N SER A 160 29.17 2.56 -14.63
CA SER A 160 30.37 2.96 -13.93
C SER A 160 30.55 4.45 -14.17
N ILE A 161 30.25 5.25 -13.15
CA ILE A 161 30.68 6.64 -13.08
C ILE A 161 32.21 6.56 -13.16
N PRO A 162 32.87 7.16 -14.16
CA PRO A 162 34.32 7.13 -14.22
C PRO A 162 34.84 7.88 -12.99
N ALA A 163 35.59 7.17 -12.15
CA ALA A 163 36.29 7.76 -11.02
C ALA A 163 37.21 8.86 -11.53
N ARG A 164 36.77 10.12 -11.41
CA ARG A 164 37.68 11.26 -11.51
C ARG A 164 38.64 11.15 -10.33
N ARG A 165 39.92 10.98 -10.66
CA ARG A 165 41.05 11.09 -9.74
C ARG A 165 40.91 12.38 -8.94
N GLN A 166 40.58 12.27 -7.65
CA GLN A 166 40.94 13.29 -6.68
C GLN A 166 42.24 12.83 -6.02
N THR A 167 43.34 13.34 -6.55
CA THR A 167 44.57 13.49 -5.80
C THR A 167 44.34 14.59 -4.76
N ALA A 168 44.41 14.24 -3.48
CA ALA A 168 44.67 15.21 -2.42
C ALA A 168 45.58 14.53 -1.39
N ALA A 169 46.78 15.09 -1.30
CA ALA A 169 47.86 14.64 -0.45
C ALA A 169 47.51 14.84 1.03
N CYS A 170 47.88 13.85 1.85
CA CYS A 170 47.93 13.98 3.29
C CYS A 170 49.37 14.35 3.67
N LYS A 171 49.54 15.52 4.27
CA LYS A 171 50.59 15.81 5.25
C LYS A 171 49.89 16.06 6.57
#